data_AF-M0LPF6-F1
#
_entry.id   AF-M0LPF6-F1
#
_cell.length_a   1.000
_cell.length_b   1.000
_cell.length_c   1.000
_cell.angle_alpha   90.00
_cell.angle_beta   90.00
_cell.angle_gamma   90.00
#
_symmetry.space_group_name_H-M   'P 1'
#
loop_
_entity.id
_entity.type
_entity.pdbx_description
1 polymer ?
#
loop_
_entity_poly.entity_id
_entity_poly.type
_entity_poly.pdbx_seq_one_letter_code
_entity_poly.pdbx_strand_id
1 'polypeptide(L)'
;MSLWLDLARIASALNVLLLLALGAVWARSYLRLRSKHTLGMLVFAALLCVENGFALYVYFLDPILTAWFSNQVPDPAWQAMAAFHVLETAALAFLTWVTMD
;
A
#
# COMPACT_ATOMS: atom_id res chain seq x y z
N MET A 1 2.31 7.05 21.26
CA MET A 1 2.27 6.39 19.95
C MET A 1 3.66 6.48 19.36
N SER A 2 4.23 5.39 18.83
CA SER A 2 5.57 5.44 18.24
C SER A 2 5.53 6.15 16.89
N LEU A 3 6.49 7.05 16.62
CA LEU A 3 6.61 7.78 15.35
C LEU A 3 6.54 6.85 14.13
N TRP A 4 7.14 5.66 14.27
CA TRP A 4 7.19 4.63 13.24
C TRP A 4 5.82 4.02 12.90
N LEU A 5 4.97 3.81 13.89
CA LEU A 5 3.59 3.33 13.68
C LEU A 5 2.78 4.35 12.88
N ASP A 6 2.91 5.64 13.21
CA ASP A 6 2.17 6.69 12.52
C ASP A 6 2.65 6.84 11.06
N LEU A 7 3.96 6.75 10.82
CA LEU A 7 4.52 6.70 9.47
C LEU A 7 4.01 5.50 8.67
N ALA A 8 4.01 4.30 9.25
CA ALA A 8 3.51 3.10 8.59
C ALA A 8 2.02 3.27 8.20
N ARG A 9 1.19 3.77 9.12
CA ARG A 9 -0.24 4.03 8.86
C ARG A 9 -0.47 5.01 7.70
N ILE A 10 0.23 6.14 7.72
CA ILE A 10 0.10 7.16 6.68
C ILE A 10 0.58 6.61 5.33
N ALA A 11 1.73 5.92 5.31
CA ALA A 11 2.29 5.34 4.10
C ALA A 11 1.36 4.27 3.50
N SER A 12 0.86 3.33 4.31
CA SER A 12 -0.09 2.31 3.82
C SER A 12 -1.38 2.93 3.30
N ALA A 13 -1.89 4.00 3.93
CA ALA A 13 -3.08 4.71 3.44
C ALA A 13 -2.82 5.38 2.09
N LEU A 14 -1.67 6.04 1.92
CA LEU A 14 -1.27 6.61 0.63
C LEU A 14 -1.08 5.53 -0.44
N ASN A 15 -0.48 4.39 -0.10
CA ASN A 15 -0.31 3.27 -1.01
C ASN A 15 -1.66 2.79 -1.55
N VAL A 16 -2.65 2.57 -0.67
CA VAL A 16 -4.02 2.19 -1.08
C VAL A 16 -4.61 3.23 -2.03
N LEU A 17 -4.51 4.53 -1.72
CA LEU A 17 -5.06 5.59 -2.59
C LEU A 17 -4.40 5.60 -3.97
N LEU A 18 -3.07 5.51 -4.03
CA LEU A 18 -2.31 5.48 -5.29
C LEU A 18 -2.64 4.21 -6.09
N LEU A 19 -2.76 3.06 -5.43
CA LEU A 19 -3.10 1.79 -6.06
C LEU A 19 -4.52 1.78 -6.63
N LEU A 20 -5.49 2.41 -5.95
CA LEU A 20 -6.83 2.59 -6.47
C LEU A 20 -6.84 3.50 -7.71
N ALA A 21 -6.06 4.58 -7.70
CA ALA A 21 -5.93 5.47 -8.84
C ALA A 21 -5.29 4.78 -10.05
N LEU A 22 -4.14 4.12 -9.85
CA LEU A 22 -3.45 3.32 -10.87
C LEU A 22 -4.32 2.19 -11.40
N GLY A 23 -4.97 1.45 -10.50
CA GLY A 23 -5.91 0.39 -10.83
C GLY A 23 -7.07 0.88 -11.72
N ALA A 24 -7.61 2.06 -11.45
CA ALA A 24 -8.66 2.67 -12.29
C ALA A 24 -8.15 3.02 -13.69
N VAL A 25 -6.94 3.56 -13.81
CA VAL A 25 -6.31 3.88 -15.11
C VAL A 25 -6.04 2.61 -15.90
N TRP A 26 -5.39 1.61 -15.29
CA TRP A 26 -5.07 0.36 -15.96
C TRP A 26 -6.31 -0.47 -16.29
N ALA A 27 -7.36 -0.45 -15.45
CA ALA A 27 -8.64 -1.08 -15.78
C ALA A 27 -9.23 -0.47 -17.06
N ARG A 28 -9.27 0.86 -17.15
CA ARG A 28 -9.75 1.56 -18.35
C ARG A 28 -8.90 1.22 -19.58
N SER A 29 -7.58 1.19 -19.43
CA SER A 29 -6.65 0.82 -20.51
C SER A 29 -6.81 -0.64 -20.94
N TYR A 30 -7.02 -1.56 -20.00
CA TYR A 30 -7.26 -2.97 -20.28
C TYR A 30 -8.57 -3.18 -21.06
N LEU A 31 -9.63 -2.48 -20.68
CA LEU A 31 -10.91 -2.54 -21.41
C LEU A 31 -10.80 -2.05 -22.86
N ARG A 32 -9.83 -1.17 -23.16
CA ARG A 32 -9.59 -0.65 -24.52
C ARG A 32 -8.63 -1.51 -25.33
N LEU A 33 -7.48 -1.85 -24.75
CA LEU A 33 -6.34 -2.47 -25.46
C LEU A 33 -6.29 -3.99 -25.28
N ARG A 34 -6.91 -4.53 -24.22
CA ARG A 34 -6.87 -5.95 -23.83
C ARG A 34 -5.46 -6.56 -23.79
N SER A 35 -4.46 -5.75 -23.46
CA SER A 35 -3.07 -6.19 -23.41
C SER A 35 -2.80 -7.04 -22.15
N LYS A 36 -1.97 -8.08 -22.31
CA LYS A 36 -1.51 -8.90 -21.17
C LYS A 36 -0.66 -8.08 -20.19
N HIS A 37 0.08 -7.09 -20.69
CA HIS A 37 0.92 -6.23 -19.85
C HIS A 37 0.07 -5.40 -18.88
N THR A 38 -1.00 -4.76 -19.37
CA THR A 38 -1.94 -3.99 -18.54
C THR A 38 -2.68 -4.88 -17.54
N LEU A 39 -3.03 -6.11 -17.93
CA LEU A 39 -3.61 -7.08 -17.01
C LEU A 39 -2.63 -7.44 -15.88
N GLY A 40 -1.35 -7.65 -16.20
CA GLY A 40 -0.30 -7.90 -15.22
C GLY A 40 -0.19 -6.76 -14.20
N MET A 41 -0.17 -5.51 -14.67
CA MET A 41 -0.14 -4.33 -13.79
C MET A 41 -1.41 -4.24 -12.92
N LEU A 42 -2.59 -4.55 -13.47
CA LEU A 42 -3.84 -4.54 -12.72
C LEU A 42 -3.86 -5.58 -11.59
N VAL A 43 -3.43 -6.82 -11.88
CA VAL A 43 -3.33 -7.88 -10.87
C VAL A 43 -2.31 -7.51 -9.81
N PHE A 44 -1.16 -6.97 -10.22
CA PHE A 44 -0.15 -6.46 -9.30
C PHE A 44 -0.72 -5.38 -8.37
N ALA A 45 -1.40 -4.38 -8.92
CA ALA A 45 -2.04 -3.33 -8.11
C ALA A 45 -3.09 -3.90 -7.14
N ALA A 46 -3.91 -4.85 -7.59
CA ALA A 46 -4.95 -5.43 -6.76
C ALA A 46 -4.36 -6.20 -5.56
N LEU A 47 -3.35 -7.04 -5.79
CA LEU A 47 -2.70 -7.80 -4.72
C LEU A 47 -2.01 -6.87 -3.72
N LEU A 48 -1.27 -5.87 -4.21
CA LEU A 48 -0.58 -4.91 -3.34
C LEU A 48 -1.57 -4.02 -2.58
N CYS A 49 -2.75 -3.74 -3.17
CA CYS A 49 -3.81 -2.99 -2.50
C CYS A 49 -4.44 -3.82 -1.36
N VAL A 50 -4.60 -5.13 -1.56
CA VAL A 50 -5.05 -6.04 -0.50
C VAL A 50 -4.04 -6.10 0.63
N GLU A 51 -2.74 -6.18 0.31
CA GLU A 51 -1.67 -6.18 1.31
C GLU A 51 -1.67 -4.90 2.17
N ASN A 52 -1.71 -3.72 1.55
CA ASN A 52 -1.75 -2.46 2.29
C ASN A 52 -3.09 -2.25 3.02
N GLY A 53 -4.20 -2.70 2.42
CA GLY A 53 -5.50 -2.70 3.09
C GLY A 53 -5.51 -3.58 4.33
N PHE A 54 -4.88 -4.74 4.27
CA PHE A 54 -4.69 -5.61 5.43
C PHE A 54 -3.79 -4.97 6.49
N ALA A 55 -2.71 -4.29 6.11
CA ALA A 55 -1.88 -3.54 7.04
C ALA A 55 -2.70 -2.47 7.79
N LEU A 56 -3.55 -1.71 7.08
CA LEU A 56 -4.45 -0.72 7.71
C LEU A 56 -5.47 -1.37 8.66
N TYR A 57 -6.03 -2.53 8.27
CA TYR A 57 -6.93 -3.29 9.15
C TYR A 57 -6.23 -3.67 10.47
N VAL A 58 -5.02 -4.20 10.38
CA VAL A 58 -4.18 -4.59 11.51
C VAL A 58 -3.82 -3.40 12.40
N TYR A 59 -3.56 -2.23 11.81
CA TYR A 59 -3.14 -1.04 12.56
C TYR A 59 -4.28 -0.25 13.21
N PHE A 60 -5.52 -0.37 12.71
CA PHE A 60 -6.65 0.47 13.14
C PHE A 60 -7.88 -0.28 13.63
N LEU A 61 -8.23 -1.43 13.03
CA LEU A 61 -9.54 -2.06 13.23
C LEU A 61 -9.48 -3.27 14.15
N ASP A 62 -8.47 -4.13 14.02
CA ASP A 62 -8.40 -5.34 14.82
C ASP A 62 -7.95 -5.01 16.27
N PRO A 63 -8.79 -5.25 17.29
CA PRO A 63 -8.49 -4.85 18.65
C PRO A 63 -7.34 -5.65 19.28
N ILE A 64 -7.16 -6.91 18.87
CA ILE A 64 -6.10 -7.79 19.41
C ILE A 64 -4.77 -7.43 18.75
N LEU A 65 -4.75 -7.38 17.43
CA LEU A 65 -3.54 -7.09 16.67
C LEU A 65 -3.09 -5.66 16.90
N THR A 66 -3.99 -4.67 16.93
CA THR A 66 -3.62 -3.27 17.23
C THR A 66 -2.94 -3.18 18.61
N ALA A 67 -3.50 -3.85 19.63
CA ALA A 67 -2.93 -3.85 20.97
C ALA A 67 -1.58 -4.58 21.04
N TRP A 68 -1.45 -5.70 20.34
CA TRP A 68 -0.20 -6.44 20.23
C TRP A 68 0.88 -5.61 19.52
N PHE A 69 0.55 -5.02 18.36
CA PHE A 69 1.43 -4.15 17.59
C PHE A 69 1.88 -2.92 18.38
N SER A 70 0.99 -2.33 19.17
CA SER A 70 1.32 -1.12 19.95
C SER A 70 2.18 -1.39 21.19
N ASN A 71 2.15 -2.61 21.74
CA ASN A 71 2.73 -2.88 23.07
C ASN A 71 3.79 -4.00 23.10
N GLN A 72 3.80 -4.91 22.13
CA GLN A 72 4.62 -6.13 22.18
C GLN A 72 5.60 -6.26 21.00
N VAL A 73 5.43 -5.47 19.94
CA VAL A 73 6.33 -5.51 18.78
C VAL A 73 7.58 -4.67 19.07
N PRO A 74 8.79 -5.25 18.95
CA PRO A 74 10.05 -4.52 19.15
C PRO A 74 10.25 -3.39 18.13
N ASP A 75 10.89 -2.30 18.57
CA ASP A 75 11.16 -1.12 17.72
C ASP A 75 11.85 -1.42 16.38
N PRO A 76 12.86 -2.32 16.28
CA PRO A 76 13.49 -2.61 15.01
C PRO A 76 12.53 -3.21 13.97
N ALA A 77 11.56 -4.01 14.41
CA ALA A 77 10.54 -4.57 13.53
C ALA A 77 9.60 -3.47 13.01
N TRP A 78 9.20 -2.55 13.89
CA TRP A 78 8.40 -1.38 13.52
C TRP A 78 9.09 -0.49 12.49
N GLN A 79 10.38 -0.22 12.70
CA GLN A 79 11.20 0.58 11.80
C GLN A 79 11.27 -0.06 10.41
N ALA A 80 11.50 -1.37 10.34
CA ALA A 80 11.54 -2.11 9.08
C ALA A 80 10.18 -2.07 8.35
N MET A 81 9.08 -2.32 9.05
CA MET A 81 7.74 -2.28 8.47
C MET A 81 7.38 -0.89 7.94
N ALA A 82 7.66 0.16 8.73
CA ALA A 82 7.45 1.54 8.30
C ALA A 82 8.31 1.89 7.08
N ALA A 83 9.59 1.48 7.07
CA ALA A 83 10.49 1.71 5.95
C ALA A 83 9.98 1.04 4.65
N PHE A 84 9.48 -0.20 4.72
CA PHE A 84 8.92 -0.87 3.55
C PHE A 84 7.71 -0.14 2.98
N HIS A 85 6.75 0.27 3.82
CA HIS A 85 5.59 1.01 3.32
C HIS A 85 5.98 2.37 2.73
N VAL A 86 6.95 3.08 3.32
CA VAL A 86 7.44 4.36 2.79
C VAL A 86 8.15 4.19 1.44
N LEU A 87 9.01 3.17 1.31
CA LEU A 87 9.67 2.86 0.04
C LEU A 87 8.65 2.48 -1.04
N GLU A 88 7.64 1.69 -0.66
CA GLU A 88 6.52 1.37 -1.53
C GLU A 88 5.76 2.62 -1.97
N THR A 89 5.48 3.56 -1.04
CA THR A 89 4.86 4.85 -1.39
C THR A 89 5.67 5.62 -2.41
N ALA A 90 6.99 5.68 -2.24
CA ALA A 90 7.87 6.34 -3.21
C ALA A 90 7.80 5.67 -4.59
N ALA A 91 7.81 4.33 -4.63
CA ALA A 91 7.70 3.57 -5.87
C ALA A 91 6.34 3.78 -6.56
N LEU A 92 5.24 3.74 -5.80
CA LEU A 92 3.89 3.96 -6.32
C LEU A 92 3.66 5.41 -6.76
N ALA A 93 4.22 6.38 -6.05
CA ALA A 93 4.16 7.78 -6.46
C ALA A 93 4.89 7.99 -7.79
N PHE A 94 6.08 7.42 -7.94
CA PHE A 94 6.81 7.44 -9.21
C PHE A 94 6.02 6.76 -10.33
N LEU A 95 5.47 5.56 -10.07
CA LEU A 95 4.68 4.84 -11.07
C LEU A 95 3.39 5.58 -11.46
N THR A 96 2.76 6.25 -10.49
CA THR A 96 1.58 7.11 -10.72
C THR A 96 1.94 8.30 -11.60
N TRP A 97 3.05 8.98 -11.31
CA TRP A 97 3.56 10.09 -12.12
C TRP A 97 3.80 9.64 -13.57
N VAL A 98 4.56 8.55 -13.79
CA VAL A 98 4.83 8.02 -15.14
C VAL A 98 3.55 7.54 -15.86
N THR A 99 2.55 7.06 -15.12
CA THR A 99 1.29 6.58 -15.72
C THR A 99 0.34 7.72 -16.10
N MET A 100 0.45 8.87 -15.41
CA MET A 100 -0.40 10.05 -15.65
C MET A 100 0.19 11.03 -16.68
N ASP A 101 1.48 10.94 -16.96
CA ASP A 101 2.16 11.63 -18.06
C ASP A 101 1.71 11.07 -19.43
#